data_AF-A0A950ZPD3-F1
#
_entry.id   AF-A0A950ZPD3-F1
#
_cell.length_a   1.000
_cell.length_b   1.000
_cell.length_c   1.000
_cell.angle_alpha   90.00
_cell.angle_beta   90.00
_cell.angle_gamma   90.00
#
_symmetry.space_group_name_H-M   'P 1'
#
loop_
_entity.id
_entity.type
_entity.pdbx_description
1 polymer ?
#
loop_
_entity_poly.entity_id
_entity_poly.type
_entity_poly.pdbx_seq_one_letter_code
_entity_poly.pdbx_strand_id
1 'polypeptide(L)'
;MGVQQVLAPKCVGSSEFSAPDGLRLVHHADTPIQRHVKVRDTASPFNADLVYWSQRLRQHPLLTSRMAILLRQQRGRCAWCGSFFLDRTDIAVDHVQPRVLRGRTDLAKHRP
;
A
#
# COMPACT_ATOMS: atom_id res chain seq x y z
N MET A 1 -17.29 33.80 45.31
CA MET A 1 -15.81 33.80 45.29
C MET A 1 -15.38 33.00 44.07
N GLY A 2 -15.23 33.68 42.93
CA GLY A 2 -14.89 33.05 41.65
C GLY A 2 -13.38 32.98 41.48
N VAL A 3 -12.85 31.77 41.29
CA VAL A 3 -11.43 31.55 41.06
C VAL A 3 -11.14 31.86 39.60
N GLN A 4 -10.49 32.99 39.34
CA GLN A 4 -10.05 33.37 38.00
C GLN A 4 -8.86 32.48 37.61
N GLN A 5 -9.04 31.61 36.60
CA GLN A 5 -7.90 30.94 35.98
C GLN A 5 -7.15 31.96 35.13
N VAL A 6 -5.90 32.21 35.46
CA VAL A 6 -4.97 33.00 34.64
C VAL A 6 -4.54 32.11 33.48
N LEU A 7 -5.01 32.42 32.26
CA LEU A 7 -4.51 31.79 31.05
C LEU A 7 -3.09 32.31 30.80
N ALA A 8 -2.10 31.44 30.85
CA ALA A 8 -0.73 31.77 30.46
C ALA A 8 -0.69 32.22 28.99
N PRO A 9 0.12 33.25 28.64
CA PRO A 9 0.28 33.67 27.26
C PRO A 9 0.91 32.52 26.46
N LYS A 10 0.21 32.07 25.43
CA LYS A 10 0.74 31.11 24.46
C LYS A 10 1.91 31.80 23.74
N CYS A 11 3.13 31.30 23.92
CA CYS A 11 4.28 31.72 23.13
C CYS A 11 4.03 31.34 21.66
N VAL A 12 3.60 32.29 20.83
CA VAL A 12 3.48 32.12 19.38
C VAL A 12 4.81 32.50 18.76
N GLY A 13 5.75 31.56 18.81
CA GLY A 13 6.94 31.58 17.96
C GLY A 13 6.66 30.75 16.70
N SER A 14 5.70 31.15 15.88
CA SER A 14 5.46 30.49 14.60
C SER A 14 6.28 31.21 13.52
N SER A 15 7.47 30.70 13.22
CA SER A 15 8.17 31.00 11.98
C SER A 15 7.47 30.26 10.82
N GLU A 16 6.23 30.67 10.53
CA GLU A 16 5.40 30.07 9.49
C GLU A 16 5.66 30.84 8.19
N PHE A 17 6.40 30.22 7.28
CA PHE A 17 6.70 30.78 5.96
C PHE A 17 5.57 30.41 5.01
N SER A 18 4.77 31.40 4.60
CA SER A 18 3.60 31.24 3.73
C SER A 18 3.60 32.24 2.57
N ALA A 19 3.18 31.78 1.39
CA ALA A 19 2.90 32.63 0.24
C ALA A 19 1.63 33.48 0.50
N PRO A 20 1.48 34.64 -0.17
CA PRO A 20 0.28 35.51 -0.06
C PRO A 20 -1.03 34.76 -0.36
N ASP A 21 -0.94 33.76 -1.23
CA ASP A 21 -1.98 32.88 -1.72
C ASP A 21 -2.37 31.78 -0.70
N GLY A 22 -1.78 31.81 0.51
CA GLY A 22 -2.11 30.92 1.63
C GLY A 22 -1.42 29.57 1.60
N LEU A 23 -0.53 29.34 0.64
CA LEU A 23 0.29 28.14 0.58
C LEU A 23 1.41 28.22 1.64
N ARG A 24 1.53 27.18 2.47
CA ARG A 24 2.59 27.06 3.47
C ARG A 24 3.45 25.83 3.22
N LEU A 25 4.69 25.87 3.68
CA LEU A 25 5.53 24.67 3.70
C LEU A 25 4.96 23.65 4.69
N VAL A 26 4.88 22.39 4.27
CA VAL A 26 4.45 21.29 5.13
C VAL A 26 5.62 20.93 6.05
N HIS A 27 5.38 20.86 7.35
CA HIS A 27 6.42 20.40 8.27
C HIS A 27 6.55 18.88 8.16
N HIS A 28 7.78 18.37 8.34
CA HIS A 28 8.00 16.92 8.38
C HIS A 28 7.10 16.22 9.42
N ALA A 29 6.82 16.87 10.54
CA ALA A 29 5.92 16.39 11.59
C ALA A 29 4.45 16.22 11.14
N ASP A 30 4.03 16.91 10.07
CA ASP A 30 2.67 16.82 9.53
C ASP A 30 2.48 15.55 8.68
N THR A 31 3.56 14.85 8.30
CA THR A 31 3.48 13.62 7.52
C THR A 31 3.12 12.44 8.43
N PRO A 32 1.98 11.75 8.21
CA PRO A 32 1.57 10.64 9.06
C PRO A 32 2.53 9.46 8.92
N ILE A 33 2.89 8.85 10.04
CA ILE A 33 3.77 7.68 10.07
C ILE A 33 2.98 6.46 9.58
N GLN A 34 3.29 6.00 8.36
CA GLN A 34 2.78 4.72 7.84
C GLN A 34 3.68 3.57 8.32
N ARG A 35 3.08 2.58 8.99
CA ARG A 35 3.81 1.40 9.47
C ARG A 35 3.81 0.33 8.39
N HIS A 36 5.01 -0.12 7.99
CA HIS A 36 5.20 -1.19 7.02
C HIS A 36 5.68 -2.47 7.70
N VAL A 37 5.33 -3.62 7.12
CA VAL A 37 5.80 -4.93 7.61
C VAL A 37 7.26 -5.14 7.19
N LYS A 38 8.13 -5.37 8.17
CA LYS A 38 9.56 -5.62 7.91
C LYS A 38 9.78 -6.91 7.12
N VAL A 39 10.87 -6.97 6.37
CA VAL A 39 11.38 -8.22 5.79
C VAL A 39 11.75 -9.21 6.90
N ARG A 40 11.40 -10.49 6.72
CA ARG A 40 11.74 -11.57 7.65
C ARG A 40 13.25 -11.75 7.72
N ASP A 41 13.83 -11.51 8.89
CA ASP A 41 15.22 -11.84 9.25
C ASP A 41 16.24 -11.46 8.16
N THR A 42 16.99 -12.46 7.68
CA THR A 42 18.03 -12.34 6.65
C THR A 42 17.50 -12.56 5.23
N ALA A 43 16.17 -12.51 5.03
CA ALA A 43 15.60 -12.74 3.72
C ALA A 43 16.03 -11.67 2.72
N SER A 44 16.63 -12.11 1.62
CA SER A 44 17.10 -11.25 0.53
C SER A 44 16.33 -11.61 -0.74
N PRO A 45 15.98 -10.65 -1.62
CA PRO A 45 15.34 -10.94 -2.90
C PRO A 45 16.07 -12.00 -3.75
N PHE A 46 17.37 -12.20 -3.49
CA PHE A 46 18.26 -13.10 -4.21
C PHE A 46 18.48 -14.47 -3.53
N ASN A 47 17.98 -14.69 -2.31
CA ASN A 47 18.24 -15.92 -1.54
C ASN A 47 17.39 -17.14 -1.96
N ALA A 48 16.79 -17.10 -3.14
CA ALA A 48 15.95 -18.14 -3.73
C ALA A 48 14.71 -18.57 -2.90
N ASP A 49 14.29 -17.84 -1.86
CA ASP A 49 13.03 -18.13 -1.15
C ASP A 49 11.81 -17.62 -1.94
N LEU A 50 11.51 -18.31 -3.04
CA LEU A 50 10.41 -17.98 -3.96
C LEU A 50 9.04 -18.06 -3.27
N VAL A 51 8.90 -18.93 -2.26
CA VAL A 51 7.66 -19.11 -1.51
C VAL A 51 7.37 -17.87 -0.68
N TYR A 52 8.36 -17.38 0.05
CA TYR A 52 8.24 -16.15 0.83
C TYR A 52 7.97 -14.92 -0.05
N TRP A 53 8.74 -14.76 -1.13
CA TRP A 53 8.59 -13.60 -2.01
C TRP A 53 7.24 -13.59 -2.74
N SER A 54 6.74 -14.75 -3.17
CA SER A 54 5.40 -14.84 -3.78
C SER A 54 4.25 -14.63 -2.78
N GLN A 55 4.42 -15.02 -1.51
CA GLN A 55 3.48 -14.70 -0.43
C GLN A 55 3.43 -13.21 -0.15
N ARG A 56 4.60 -12.57 -0.09
CA ARG A 56 4.72 -11.14 0.15
C ARG A 56 4.16 -10.32 -1.01
N LEU A 57 4.44 -10.72 -2.25
CA LEU A 57 3.92 -10.05 -3.44
C LEU A 57 2.40 -9.96 -3.39
N ARG A 58 1.70 -11.03 -3.00
CA ARG A 58 0.23 -11.04 -2.85
C ARG A 58 -0.35 -9.96 -1.92
N GLN A 59 0.44 -9.44 -0.99
CA GLN A 59 0.03 -8.44 0.00
C GLN A 59 0.71 -7.07 -0.23
N HIS A 60 1.37 -6.90 -1.38
CA HIS A 60 2.17 -5.72 -1.64
C HIS A 60 1.29 -4.48 -1.86
N PRO A 61 1.57 -3.33 -1.20
CA PRO A 61 0.69 -2.16 -1.22
C PRO A 61 0.61 -1.47 -2.57
N LEU A 62 1.62 -1.64 -3.44
CA LEU A 62 1.63 -1.05 -4.79
C LEU A 62 0.84 -1.87 -5.82
N LEU A 63 0.28 -3.02 -5.44
CA LEU A 63 -0.53 -3.79 -6.37
C LEU A 63 -1.90 -3.16 -6.57
N THR A 64 -2.37 -3.22 -7.82
CA THR A 64 -3.78 -2.95 -8.10
C THR A 64 -4.65 -3.97 -7.38
N SER A 65 -5.85 -3.55 -6.95
CA SER A 65 -6.81 -4.43 -6.28
C SER A 65 -7.12 -5.68 -7.10
N ARG A 66 -7.22 -5.54 -8.42
CA ARG A 66 -7.40 -6.64 -9.38
C ARG A 66 -6.24 -7.64 -9.33
N MET A 67 -4.99 -7.17 -9.42
CA MET A 67 -3.80 -8.04 -9.35
C MET A 67 -3.71 -8.74 -8.01
N ALA A 68 -3.94 -8.05 -6.89
CA ALA A 68 -3.90 -8.64 -5.56
C ALA A 68 -4.97 -9.75 -5.39
N ILE A 69 -6.16 -9.60 -5.98
CA ILE A 69 -7.19 -10.65 -5.97
C ILE A 69 -6.74 -11.84 -6.83
N LEU A 70 -6.28 -11.60 -8.06
CA LEU A 70 -5.83 -12.66 -8.97
C LEU A 70 -4.66 -13.46 -8.38
N LEU A 71 -3.64 -12.78 -7.86
CA LEU A 71 -2.50 -13.42 -7.23
C LEU A 71 -2.92 -14.23 -5.99
N ARG A 72 -3.91 -13.78 -5.21
CA ARG A 72 -4.46 -14.55 -4.09
C ARG A 72 -5.21 -15.81 -4.57
N GLN A 73 -6.07 -15.68 -5.58
CA GLN A 73 -6.80 -16.82 -6.16
C GLN A 73 -5.85 -17.87 -6.75
N GLN A 74 -4.82 -17.43 -7.48
CA GLN A 74 -3.80 -18.28 -8.08
C GLN A 74 -2.70 -18.70 -7.09
N ARG A 75 -2.83 -18.34 -5.80
CA ARG A 75 -1.85 -18.64 -4.73
C ARG A 75 -0.42 -18.17 -5.03
N GLY A 76 -0.28 -17.14 -5.86
CA GLY A 76 1.01 -16.60 -6.30
C GLY A 76 1.75 -17.49 -7.30
N ARG A 77 1.06 -18.41 -7.98
CA ARG A 77 1.62 -19.31 -9.00
C ARG A 77 0.87 -19.21 -10.32
N CYS A 78 1.58 -19.36 -11.42
CA CYS A 78 0.97 -19.47 -12.74
C CYS A 78 0.18 -20.78 -12.86
N ALA A 79 -1.06 -20.70 -13.33
CA ALA A 79 -1.91 -21.87 -13.53
C ALA A 79 -1.44 -22.80 -14.66
N TRP A 80 -0.66 -22.27 -15.62
CA TRP A 80 -0.18 -23.02 -16.78
C TRP A 80 1.16 -23.71 -16.53
N CYS A 81 2.18 -22.98 -16.06
CA CYS A 81 3.52 -23.52 -15.85
C CYS A 81 3.87 -23.83 -14.38
N GLY A 82 3.03 -23.44 -13.42
CA GLY A 82 3.25 -23.69 -11.99
C GLY A 82 4.29 -22.79 -11.31
N SER A 83 5.01 -21.95 -12.06
CA SER A 83 6.03 -21.04 -11.53
C SER A 83 5.46 -19.98 -10.61
N PHE A 84 6.25 -19.53 -9.63
CA PHE A 84 5.87 -18.44 -8.74
C PHE A 84 6.02 -17.09 -9.41
N PHE A 85 5.07 -16.19 -9.14
CA PHE A 85 5.20 -14.78 -9.51
C PHE A 85 6.18 -14.09 -8.56
N LEU A 86 7.05 -13.24 -9.13
CA LEU A 86 8.02 -12.44 -8.41
C LEU A 86 7.80 -10.96 -8.74
N ASP A 87 8.19 -10.08 -7.82
CA ASP A 87 8.00 -8.62 -8.01
C ASP A 87 8.79 -8.05 -9.20
N ARG A 88 9.85 -8.76 -9.59
CA ARG A 88 10.76 -8.43 -10.70
C ARG A 88 10.39 -9.10 -12.03
N THR A 89 9.30 -9.88 -12.06
CA THR A 89 8.82 -10.50 -13.30
C THR A 89 7.68 -9.69 -13.87
N ASP A 90 7.59 -9.60 -15.19
CA ASP A 90 6.46 -8.96 -15.85
C ASP A 90 5.20 -9.81 -15.70
N ILE A 91 4.23 -9.29 -14.96
CA ILE A 91 2.95 -9.96 -14.71
C ILE A 91 1.89 -9.33 -15.59
N ALA A 92 1.60 -9.98 -16.71
CA ALA A 92 0.47 -9.61 -17.56
C ALA A 92 -0.82 -10.25 -17.04
N VAL A 93 -1.90 -9.47 -16.99
CA VAL A 93 -3.25 -9.98 -16.74
C VAL A 93 -3.87 -10.34 -18.08
N ASP A 94 -4.23 -11.61 -18.24
CA ASP A 94 -4.88 -12.10 -19.45
C ASP A 94 -6.17 -11.33 -19.79
N HIS A 95 -6.40 -11.11 -21.09
CA HIS A 95 -7.54 -10.33 -21.59
C HIS A 95 -8.87 -11.09 -21.51
N VAL A 96 -8.89 -12.36 -21.10
CA VAL A 96 -10.12 -13.13 -20.92
C VAL A 96 -11.03 -12.45 -19.90
N GLN A 97 -12.23 -12.14 -20.36
CA GLN A 97 -13.26 -11.55 -19.53
C GLN A 97 -13.86 -12.60 -18.59
N PRO A 98 -13.91 -12.33 -17.27
CA PRO A 98 -14.55 -13.24 -16.33
C PRO A 98 -16.04 -13.39 -16.65
N ARG A 99 -16.47 -14.62 -16.94
CA ARG A 99 -17.87 -14.96 -17.26
C ARG A 99 -18.82 -14.58 -16.12
N VAL A 100 -18.39 -14.78 -14.88
CA VAL A 100 -19.15 -14.47 -13.66
C VAL A 100 -19.49 -12.97 -13.57
N LEU A 101 -18.65 -12.11 -14.14
CA LEU A 101 -18.81 -10.66 -14.13
C LEU A 101 -19.46 -10.09 -15.39
N ARG A 102 -19.93 -10.95 -16.32
CA ARG A 102 -20.54 -10.54 -17.60
C ARG A 102 -19.69 -9.52 -18.38
N GLY A 103 -18.36 -9.68 -18.36
CA GLY A 103 -17.45 -8.77 -19.08
C GLY A 103 -16.90 -7.60 -18.27
N ARG A 104 -17.31 -7.41 -17.01
CA ARG A 104 -16.74 -6.36 -16.15
C ARG A 104 -15.35 -6.75 -15.62
N THR A 105 -14.51 -5.74 -15.41
CA THR A 105 -13.11 -5.89 -14.96
C THR A 105 -12.92 -5.66 -13.45
N ASP A 106 -13.98 -5.27 -12.73
CA ASP A 106 -13.93 -4.89 -11.30
C ASP A 106 -14.05 -6.08 -10.34
N LEU A 107 -12.98 -6.89 -10.26
CA LEU A 107 -12.90 -8.02 -9.32
C LEU A 107 -13.10 -7.64 -7.84
N ALA A 108 -12.84 -6.38 -7.46
CA ALA A 108 -12.96 -5.91 -6.08
C ALA A 108 -14.39 -5.93 -5.52
N LYS A 109 -15.41 -5.84 -6.38
CA LYS A 109 -16.82 -5.82 -5.95
C LYS A 109 -17.46 -7.20 -5.92
N HIS A 110 -16.79 -8.21 -6.48
CA HIS A 110 -17.28 -9.57 -6.53
C HIS A 110 -16.64 -10.39 -5.41
N ARG A 111 -17.36 -10.53 -4.29
CA ARG A 111 -17.01 -11.51 -3.25
C ARG A 111 -17.41 -12.91 -3.75
N PRO A 112 -16.51 -13.91 -3.74
CA PRO A 112 -16.84 -15.28 -4.13
C PRO A 112 -17.84 -15.93 -3.18
#